data_AF-A0A838THT6-F1
#
_entry.id   AF-A0A838THT6-F1
#
_cell.length_a   1.000
_cell.length_b   1.000
_cell.length_c   1.000
_cell.angle_alpha   90.00
_cell.angle_beta   90.00
_cell.angle_gamma   90.00
#
_symmetry.space_group_name_H-M   'P 1'
#
loop_
_entity.id
_entity.type
_entity.pdbx_description
1 polymer ?
#
loop_
_entity_poly.entity_id
_entity_poly.type
_entity_poly.pdbx_seq_one_letter_code
_entity_poly.pdbx_strand_id
1 'polypeptide(L)' 'MGHAVHLFGDIEEARLWLKTPQRGLHGAVPLDYAKTDLGVREVESLLTQLGAQRAD' A
#
# COMPACT_ATOMS: atom_id res chain seq x y z
N MET A 1 -3.03 -8.17 11.40
CA MET A 1 -1.64 -7.69 11.25
C MET A 1 -1.51 -7.25 9.79
N GLY A 2 -1.17 -5.98 9.54
CA GLY A 2 -1.45 -5.29 8.27
C GLY A 2 -0.73 -5.86 7.04
N HIS A 3 -1.45 -5.95 5.92
CA HIS A 3 -1.00 -6.49 4.63
C HIS A 3 0.34 -5.91 4.16
N ALA A 4 0.58 -4.61 4.41
CA ALA A 4 1.82 -3.95 4.03
C ALA A 4 3.05 -4.52 4.75
N VAL A 5 3.00 -4.78 6.06
CA VAL A 5 4.16 -5.34 6.79
C VAL A 5 4.49 -6.75 6.30
N HIS A 6 3.46 -7.53 5.95
CA HIS A 6 3.68 -8.85 5.36
C HIS A 6 4.37 -8.75 3.99
N LEU A 7 3.95 -7.80 3.15
CA LEU A 7 4.50 -7.61 1.82
C LEU A 7 5.94 -7.08 1.82
N PHE A 8 6.25 -6.14 2.72
CA PHE A 8 7.56 -5.50 2.76
C PHE A 8 8.54 -6.20 3.70
N GLY A 9 8.09 -7.15 4.53
CA GLY A 9 8.94 -7.92 5.45
C GLY A 9 9.46 -7.10 6.65
N ASP A 10 9.44 -5.78 6.55
CA ASP A 10 9.86 -4.82 7.56
C ASP A 10 8.79 -3.75 7.80
N ILE A 11 8.65 -3.35 9.07
CA ILE A 11 7.63 -2.38 9.48
C ILE A 11 7.98 -0.95 9.05
N GLU A 12 9.26 -0.59 9.00
CA GLU A 12 9.71 0.74 8.60
C GLU A 12 9.59 0.89 7.08
N GLU A 13 9.90 -0.15 6.30
CA GLU A 13 9.64 -0.18 4.86
C GLU A 13 8.14 -0.06 4.56
N ALA A 14 7.29 -0.79 5.28
CA ALA A 14 5.84 -0.67 5.14
C ALA A 14 5.33 0.74 5.47
N ARG A 15 5.85 1.35 6.55
CA ARG A 15 5.50 2.73 6.93
C ARG A 15 6.00 3.75 5.92
N LEU A 16 7.19 3.56 5.36
CA LEU A 16 7.74 4.43 4.33
C LEU A 16 6.86 4.39 3.08
N TRP A 17 6.48 3.19 2.63
CA TRP A 17 5.59 3.02 1.49
C TRP A 17 4.24 3.72 1.72
N LEU A 18 3.63 3.50 2.89
CA LEU A 18 2.35 4.08 3.29
C LEU A 18 2.35 5.63 3.36
N LYS A 19 3.53 6.25 3.53
CA LYS A 19 3.72 7.71 3.58
C LYS A 19 4.22 8.33 2.28
N THR A 20 4.54 7.50 1.29
CA THR A 20 5.12 7.94 0.01
C THR A 20 4.04 7.99 -1.07
N PRO A 21 4.01 9.01 -1.93
CA PRO A 21 3.15 9.06 -3.12
C PRO A 21 3.25 7.80 -3.97
N GLN A 22 2.11 7.18 -4.27
CA GLN A 22 2.08 5.96 -5.08
C GLN A 22 1.55 6.21 -6.47
N ARG A 23 2.29 5.75 -7.48
CA ARG A 23 1.88 5.87 -8.89
C ARG A 23 0.55 5.17 -9.18
N GLY A 24 0.32 4.02 -8.56
CA GLY A 24 -0.94 3.27 -8.65
C GLY A 24 -2.15 3.97 -8.00
N LEU A 25 -1.92 5.01 -7.21
CA LEU A 25 -2.95 5.87 -6.62
C LEU A 25 -2.94 7.28 -7.25
N HIS A 26 -2.51 7.41 -8.50
CA HIS A 26 -2.40 8.70 -9.20
C HIS A 26 -1.54 9.74 -8.48
N GLY A 27 -0.53 9.29 -7.72
CA GLY A 27 0.35 10.16 -6.93
C GLY A 27 -0.16 10.49 -5.53
N ALA A 28 -1.28 9.92 -5.09
CA ALA A 28 -1.76 10.08 -3.73
C ALA A 28 -0.88 9.33 -2.71
N VAL A 29 -0.83 9.86 -1.48
CA VAL A 29 -0.19 9.19 -0.34
C VAL A 29 -1.18 8.18 0.25
N PRO A 30 -0.83 6.88 0.41
CA PRO A 30 -1.75 5.83 0.84
C PRO A 30 -2.48 6.13 2.15
N LEU A 31 -1.78 6.62 3.18
CA LEU A 31 -2.41 6.99 4.45
C LEU A 31 -3.38 8.17 4.34
N ASP A 32 -3.13 9.10 3.42
CA ASP A 32 -4.04 10.22 3.20
C ASP A 32 -5.28 9.75 2.42
N TYR A 33 -5.06 8.88 1.45
CA TYR A 33 -6.10 8.30 0.60
C TYR A 33 -7.04 7.39 1.40
N ALA A 34 -6.50 6.58 2.31
CA ALA A 34 -7.22 5.64 3.17
C ALA A 34 -8.08 6.29 4.29
N LYS A 35 -8.35 7.59 4.22
CA LYS A 35 -9.30 8.28 5.12
C LYS A 35 -10.77 7.99 4.79
N THR A 36 -11.03 7.29 3.68
CA THR A 36 -12.37 6.87 3.24
C THR A 36 -12.38 5.37 3.01
N ASP A 37 -13.54 4.72 3.15
CA ASP A 37 -13.70 3.30 2.83
C ASP A 37 -13.26 2.96 1.41
N LEU A 38 -13.57 3.84 0.44
CA LEU A 38 -13.12 3.68 -0.93
C LEU A 38 -11.59 3.71 -1.01
N GLY A 39 -10.95 4.69 -0.37
CA GLY A 39 -9.49 4.80 -0.37
C GLY A 39 -8.78 3.63 0.31
N VAL A 40 -9.36 3.05 1.39
CA VAL A 40 -8.83 1.83 2.00
C VAL A 40 -8.84 0.68 0.99
N ARG A 41 -9.96 0.46 0.30
CA ARG A 41 -10.10 -0.62 -0.70
C ARG A 41 -9.09 -0.47 -1.84
N GLU A 42 -8.89 0.76 -2.33
CA GLU A 42 -7.91 1.04 -3.38
C GLU A 42 -6.47 0.79 -2.93
N VAL A 43 -6.13 1.17 -1.68
CA VAL A 43 -4.82 0.89 -1.10
C VAL A 43 -4.59 -0.62 -0.93
N GLU A 44 -5.60 -1.37 -0.46
CA GLU A 44 -5.51 -2.84 -0.34
C GLU A 44 -5.39 -3.54 -1.69
N SER A 45 -6.13 -3.07 -2.70
CA SER A 45 -6.04 -3.57 -4.07
C SER A 45 -4.63 -3.38 -4.64
N LEU A 46 -4.04 -2.19 -4.45
CA LEU A 46 -2.67 -1.93 -4.89
C LEU A 46 -1.63 -2.80 -4.18
N LEU A 47 -1.74 -2.98 -2.86
CA LEU A 47 -0.86 -3.88 -2.09
C LEU A 47 -0.95 -5.32 -2.60
N THR A 48 -2.16 -5.78 -2.92
CA THR A 48 -2.39 -7.12 -3.48
C THR A 48 -1.71 -7.27 -4.84
N GLN A 49 -1.85 -6.27 -5.72
CA GLN A 49 -1.19 -6.27 -7.03
C GLN A 49 0.34 -6.28 -6.91
N LEU A 50 0.91 -5.51 -5.98
CA LEU A 50 2.36 -5.45 -5.74
C LEU A 50 2.92 -6.78 -5.22
N GLY A 51 2.15 -7.51 -4.40
CA GLY A 51 2.51 -8.85 -3.94
C GLY A 51 2.53 -9.89 -5.07
N ALA A 52 1.55 -9.85 -5.96
CA ALA A 52 1.48 -10.78 -7.09
C ALA A 52 2.70 -10.65 -8.04
N GLN A 53 3.16 -9.42 -8.30
CA GLN A 53 4.28 -9.14 -9.20
C GLN A 53 5.66 -9.60 -8.70
N ARG A 54 5.77 -10.06 -7.45
CA ARG A 54 7.03 -10.52 -6.84
C ARG A 54 7.09 -12.03 -6.61
N ALA A 55 6.06 -12.76 -7.02
CA ALA A 55 5.99 -14.22 -6.93
C ALA A 55 6.55 -14.94 -8.18
N ASP A 56 7.00 -14.18 -9.18
CA ASP A 56 7.70 -14.61 -10.39
C ASP A 56 9.23 -14.37 -10.29
#